data_AF-A0A8X8ZKD7-F1
#
_entry.id   AF-A0A8X8ZKD7-F1
#
_cell.length_a   1.000
_cell.length_b   1.000
_cell.length_c   1.000
_cell.angle_alpha   90.00
_cell.angle_beta   90.00
_cell.angle_gamma   90.00
#
_symmetry.space_group_name_H-M   'P 1'
#
loop_
_entity.id
_entity.type
_entity.pdbx_description
1 polymer ?
#
loop_
_entity_poly.entity_id
_entity_poly.type
_entity_poly.pdbx_seq_one_letter_code
_entity_poly.pdbx_strand_id
1 'polypeptide(L)'
;MTNLKQGFYYQMCVCMCVFSLYSADSISQAYICDLAPFSNKLYSGELRKRLGITAGLCVLIQHFLEQNADRYEAIYSFYFGDYGHISVQGAYLTLSDTHLAMTGGSGVFEGVSGTVKLQQIVFPFKLFYTFYLRGIKDLPAELVVNLVPLTPAAIANFTN
;
A
#
# COMPACT_ATOMS: atom_id res chain seq x y z
N MET A 1 -21.59 6.47 -9.72
CA MET A 1 -21.12 5.55 -10.77
C MET A 1 -20.24 4.51 -10.09
N THR A 2 -20.92 3.54 -9.48
CA THR A 2 -20.99 2.13 -9.88
C THR A 2 -19.70 1.39 -9.54
N ASN A 3 -19.74 0.70 -8.40
CA ASN A 3 -18.89 -0.45 -8.09
C ASN A 3 -18.88 -1.38 -9.31
N LEU A 4 -17.83 -1.31 -10.11
CA LEU A 4 -17.70 -2.16 -11.28
C LEU A 4 -17.22 -3.53 -10.80
N LYS A 5 -18.17 -4.40 -10.44
CA LYS A 5 -18.01 -5.84 -10.69
C LYS A 5 -17.88 -6.03 -12.21
N GLN A 6 -16.72 -5.74 -12.78
CA GLN A 6 -16.40 -6.14 -14.14
C GLN A 6 -15.85 -7.56 -14.07
N GLY A 7 -16.75 -8.55 -13.96
CA GLY A 7 -16.47 -9.99 -14.03
C GLY A 7 -15.41 -10.53 -13.06
N PHE A 8 -15.78 -11.25 -12.00
CA PHE A 8 -14.85 -11.93 -11.07
C PHE A 8 -13.77 -11.07 -10.36
N TYR A 9 -13.64 -9.78 -10.65
CA TYR A 9 -12.69 -8.86 -10.01
C TYR A 9 -13.37 -8.00 -8.93
N TYR A 10 -12.76 -7.92 -7.75
CA TYR A 10 -13.08 -6.90 -6.75
C TYR A 10 -11.98 -5.85 -6.74
N GLN A 11 -12.38 -4.58 -6.78
CA GLN A 11 -11.47 -3.47 -6.55
C GLN A 11 -11.62 -2.98 -5.12
N MET A 12 -10.57 -3.15 -4.31
CA MET A 12 -10.50 -2.61 -2.95
C MET A 12 -9.44 -1.52 -2.92
N CYS A 13 -9.72 -0.38 -2.32
CA CYS A 13 -8.75 0.71 -2.21
C CYS A 13 -8.50 1.05 -0.75
N VAL A 14 -7.23 1.19 -0.40
CA VAL A 14 -6.79 1.58 0.94
C VAL A 14 -5.77 2.69 0.84
N CYS A 15 -5.81 3.56 1.84
CA CYS A 15 -4.84 4.62 2.02
C CYS A 15 -3.90 4.23 3.15
N MET A 16 -2.61 4.40 2.93
CA MET A 16 -1.63 4.29 4.00
C MET A 16 -1.14 5.68 4.36
N CYS A 17 -1.31 6.04 5.64
CA CYS A 17 -0.60 7.16 6.23
C CYS A 17 0.59 6.60 7.00
N VAL A 18 1.78 6.85 6.47
CA VAL A 18 3.04 6.59 7.15
C VAL A 18 3.18 7.67 8.22
N PHE A 19 2.89 7.30 9.47
CA PHE A 19 3.40 8.08 10.60
C PHE A 19 4.82 7.59 10.82
N SER A 20 5.80 8.34 10.29
CA SER A 20 7.20 8.01 10.56
C SER A 20 7.47 8.17 12.06
N LEU A 21 7.74 7.05 12.73
CA LEU A 21 8.55 7.03 13.95
C LEU A 21 10.03 6.81 13.64
N TYR A 22 10.41 6.80 12.35
CA TYR A 22 11.82 6.74 11.97
C TYR A 22 12.38 8.16 11.87
N SER A 23 13.19 8.55 12.85
CA SER A 23 14.17 9.60 12.64
C SER A 23 15.22 9.02 11.70
N ALA A 24 15.14 9.39 10.42
CA ALA A 24 16.32 9.33 9.57
C ALA A 24 17.25 10.45 10.03
N ASP A 25 17.83 10.30 11.22
CA ASP A 25 18.93 11.14 11.67
C ASP A 25 20.13 10.80 10.79
N SER A 26 20.37 11.66 9.79
CA SER A 26 21.68 11.98 9.24
C SER A 26 22.67 10.82 9.02
N ILE A 27 22.38 9.93 8.06
CA ILE A 27 23.46 9.21 7.37
C ILE A 27 23.28 9.38 5.86
N SER A 28 24.26 10.07 5.28
CA SER A 28 24.46 10.31 3.86
C SER A 28 24.65 9.00 3.08
N GLN A 29 23.90 8.85 2.00
CA GLN A 29 24.00 7.82 0.96
C GLN A 29 23.47 6.44 1.36
N ALA A 30 22.47 5.96 0.61
CA ALA A 30 21.86 4.64 0.79
C ALA A 30 22.63 3.59 -0.02
N TYR A 31 22.87 2.42 0.56
CA TYR A 31 23.69 1.34 -0.02
C TYR A 31 22.84 0.13 -0.39
N ILE A 32 23.30 -0.63 -1.39
CA ILE A 32 22.65 -1.88 -1.77
C ILE A 32 22.60 -2.80 -0.54
N CYS A 33 21.45 -3.46 -0.35
CA CYS A 33 21.11 -4.29 0.81
C CYS A 33 20.79 -3.55 2.11
N ASP A 34 20.68 -2.21 2.11
CA ASP A 34 20.11 -1.51 3.26
C ASP A 34 18.69 -2.01 3.53
N LEU A 35 18.42 -2.31 4.80
CA LEU A 35 17.17 -2.89 5.26
C LEU A 35 16.32 -1.82 5.93
N ALA A 36 15.11 -1.64 5.42
CA ALA A 36 14.12 -0.71 5.96
C ALA A 36 12.90 -1.50 6.48
N PRO A 37 12.94 -1.99 7.74
CA PRO A 37 11.74 -2.53 8.38
C PRO A 37 10.74 -1.40 8.64
N PHE A 38 9.45 -1.66 8.44
CA PHE A 38 8.42 -0.63 8.61
C PHE A 38 7.10 -1.20 9.14
N SER A 39 6.34 -0.33 9.79
CA SER A 39 4.95 -0.55 10.13
C SER A 39 4.19 0.77 10.11
N ASN A 40 3.08 0.81 9.37
CA ASN A 40 2.33 2.05 9.13
C ASN A 40 0.84 1.88 9.38
N LYS A 41 0.13 2.99 9.60
CA LYS A 41 -1.32 2.97 9.80
C LYS A 41 -2.04 2.83 8.45
N LEU A 42 -2.96 1.87 8.39
CA LEU A 42 -3.82 1.58 7.25
C LEU A 42 -5.23 2.14 7.46
N TYR A 43 -5.73 2.90 6.49
CA TYR A 43 -7.04 3.52 6.48
C TYR A 43 -7.84 3.13 5.23
N SER A 44 -9.15 3.30 5.28
CA SER A 44 -10.01 3.15 4.10
C SER A 44 -9.65 4.19 3.03
N GLY A 45 -9.99 3.89 1.77
CA GLY A 45 -9.72 4.78 0.61
C GLY A 45 -10.25 6.22 0.77
N GLU A 46 -11.29 6.40 1.58
CA GLU A 46 -11.92 7.68 1.92
C GLU A 46 -11.40 8.32 3.22
N LEU A 47 -10.42 7.70 3.88
CA LEU A 47 -9.77 8.13 5.13
C LEU A 47 -10.66 8.26 6.36
N ARG A 48 -11.91 7.81 6.30
CA ARG A 48 -12.86 7.93 7.42
C ARG A 48 -12.65 6.88 8.50
N LYS A 49 -12.09 5.72 8.13
CA LYS A 49 -11.96 4.56 9.03
C LYS A 49 -10.53 4.06 9.06
N ARG A 50 -10.02 3.84 10.28
CA ARG A 50 -8.79 3.08 10.51
C ARG A 50 -9.09 1.59 10.31
N LEU A 51 -8.40 0.96 9.37
CA LEU A 51 -8.57 -0.46 9.04
C LEU A 51 -7.55 -1.37 9.74
N GLY A 52 -6.33 -0.89 9.95
CA GLY A 52 -5.30 -1.66 10.63
C GLY A 52 -3.88 -1.16 10.36
N ILE A 53 -2.95 -2.04 10.02
CA ILE A 53 -1.55 -1.66 9.76
C ILE A 53 -1.00 -2.33 8.50
N THR A 54 0.06 -1.76 7.94
CA THR A 54 1.02 -2.54 7.15
C THR A 54 2.20 -2.92 8.03
N ALA A 55 2.84 -4.06 7.75
CA ALA A 55 4.08 -4.43 8.41
C ALA A 55 4.93 -5.30 7.48
N GLY A 56 6.23 -5.00 7.40
CA GLY A 56 7.18 -5.81 6.64
C GLY A 56 8.53 -5.13 6.46
N LEU A 57 9.18 -5.46 5.35
CA LEU A 57 10.56 -5.10 5.06
C LEU A 57 10.71 -4.61 3.62
N CYS A 58 11.46 -3.54 3.45
CA CYS A 58 12.01 -3.13 2.17
C CYS A 58 13.53 -3.38 2.17
N VAL A 59 14.04 -3.94 1.08
CA VAL A 59 15.48 -4.13 0.84
C VAL A 59 15.88 -3.19 -0.28
N LEU A 60 16.84 -2.29 -0.04
CA LEU A 60 17.32 -1.38 -1.08
C LEU A 60 18.10 -2.17 -2.14
N ILE A 61 17.62 -2.10 -3.38
CA ILE A 61 18.24 -2.76 -4.54
C ILE A 61 19.18 -1.82 -5.27
N GLN A 62 18.79 -0.55 -5.42
CA GLN A 62 19.56 0.43 -6.17
C GLN A 62 19.18 1.85 -5.78
N HIS A 63 20.20 2.69 -5.59
CA HIS A 63 20.05 4.14 -5.52
C HIS A 63 20.36 4.76 -6.89
N PHE A 64 19.48 5.62 -7.37
CA PHE A 64 19.59 6.36 -8.62
C PHE A 64 20.01 7.81 -8.31
N LEU A 65 21.32 8.07 -8.41
CA LEU A 65 21.94 9.34 -8.02
C LEU A 65 21.34 10.55 -8.75
N GLU A 66 21.15 10.45 -10.08
CA GLU A 66 20.66 11.56 -10.89
C GLU A 66 19.22 11.98 -10.55
N GLN A 67 18.40 11.01 -10.14
CA GLN A 67 17.00 11.22 -9.83
C GLN A 67 16.76 11.39 -8.32
N ASN A 68 17.81 11.23 -7.49
CA ASN A 68 17.72 11.14 -6.04
C ASN A 68 16.60 10.18 -5.60
N ALA A 69 16.60 8.98 -6.19
CA ALA A 69 15.52 8.01 -6.07
C ALA A 69 16.05 6.64 -5.69
N ASP A 70 15.19 5.82 -5.09
CA ASP A 70 15.54 4.49 -4.66
C ASP A 70 14.59 3.46 -5.28
N ARG A 71 15.15 2.28 -5.54
CA ARG A 71 14.39 1.07 -5.84
C ARG A 71 14.57 0.07 -4.71
N TYR A 72 13.47 -0.30 -4.09
CA TYR A 72 13.40 -1.34 -3.09
C TYR A 72 12.72 -2.60 -3.65
N GLU A 73 13.09 -3.76 -3.12
CA GLU A 73 12.27 -4.96 -3.12
C GLU A 73 11.50 -4.98 -1.80
N ALA A 74 10.18 -5.00 -1.86
CA ALA A 74 9.30 -4.90 -0.70
C ALA A 74 8.56 -6.22 -0.48
N ILE A 75 8.59 -6.71 0.76
CA ILE A 75 7.82 -7.89 1.21
C ILE A 75 7.11 -7.50 2.50
N TYR A 76 5.78 -7.42 2.46
CA TYR A 76 4.99 -6.94 3.59
C TYR A 76 3.54 -7.40 3.52
N SER A 77 2.81 -7.21 4.61
CA SER A 77 1.40 -7.55 4.71
C SER A 77 0.55 -6.37 5.14
N PHE A 78 -0.70 -6.35 4.69
CA PHE A 78 -1.76 -5.44 5.10
C PHE A 78 -2.70 -6.18 6.06
N TYR A 79 -2.76 -5.74 7.31
CA TYR A 79 -3.61 -6.30 8.36
C TYR A 79 -4.88 -5.48 8.49
N PHE A 80 -6.04 -6.13 8.44
CA PHE A 80 -7.37 -5.53 8.47
C PHE A 80 -8.12 -5.90 9.76
N GLY A 81 -7.41 -6.06 10.88
CA GLY A 81 -7.99 -6.55 12.13
C GLY A 81 -8.58 -7.95 11.98
N ASP A 82 -9.80 -8.16 12.47
CA ASP A 82 -10.47 -9.47 12.50
C ASP A 82 -10.82 -10.01 11.11
N TYR A 83 -10.77 -9.18 10.06
CA TYR A 83 -11.01 -9.64 8.69
C TYR A 83 -9.88 -10.52 8.15
N GLY A 84 -8.67 -10.40 8.69
CA GLY A 84 -7.47 -11.10 8.21
C GLY A 84 -6.45 -10.16 7.57
N HIS A 85 -5.60 -10.71 6.71
CA HIS A 85 -4.53 -9.94 6.05
C HIS A 85 -4.33 -10.34 4.59
N ILE A 86 -3.67 -9.47 3.83
CA ILE A 86 -3.17 -9.72 2.47
C ILE A 86 -1.66 -9.52 2.49
N SER A 87 -0.90 -10.48 1.97
CA SER A 87 0.55 -10.38 1.80
C SER A 87 0.90 -10.00 0.36
N VAL A 88 1.94 -9.17 0.21
CA VAL A 88 2.40 -8.69 -1.08
C VAL A 88 3.91 -8.75 -1.21
N GLN A 89 4.37 -8.85 -2.45
CA GLN A 89 5.78 -8.81 -2.80
C GLN A 89 6.00 -8.09 -4.14
N GLY A 90 7.05 -7.28 -4.22
CA GLY A 90 7.54 -6.73 -5.48
C GLY A 90 8.27 -5.39 -5.33
N ALA A 91 8.45 -4.73 -6.46
CA ALA A 91 9.20 -3.48 -6.51
C ALA A 91 8.45 -2.32 -5.86
N TYR A 92 9.17 -1.54 -5.03
CA TYR A 92 8.75 -0.22 -4.57
C TYR A 92 9.73 0.82 -5.11
N LEU A 93 9.22 1.75 -5.94
CA LEU A 93 9.99 2.83 -6.54
C LEU A 93 9.54 4.16 -5.92
N THR A 94 10.50 4.97 -5.46
CA THR A 94 10.16 6.21 -4.72
C THR A 94 9.60 7.33 -5.60
N LEU A 95 9.80 7.26 -6.92
CA LEU A 95 9.36 8.29 -7.89
C LEU A 95 8.27 7.84 -8.86
N SER A 96 7.85 6.57 -8.84
CA SER A 96 6.90 6.06 -9.83
C SER A 96 5.95 5.02 -9.25
N ASP A 97 4.73 4.99 -9.77
CA ASP A 97 3.75 3.95 -9.46
C ASP A 97 4.30 2.56 -9.82
N THR A 98 3.95 1.56 -9.01
CA THR A 98 4.37 0.17 -9.19
C THR A 98 3.19 -0.78 -9.00
N HIS A 99 3.35 -2.02 -9.47
CA HIS A 99 2.42 -3.11 -9.17
C HIS A 99 3.16 -4.18 -8.38
N LEU A 100 2.64 -4.53 -7.21
CA LEU A 100 3.14 -5.64 -6.41
C LEU A 100 2.23 -6.85 -6.61
N ALA A 101 2.82 -8.04 -6.58
CA ALA A 101 2.07 -9.29 -6.60
C ALA A 101 1.45 -9.53 -5.21
N MET A 102 0.18 -9.92 -5.17
CA MET A 102 -0.40 -10.48 -3.95
C MET A 102 -0.02 -11.95 -3.86
N THR A 103 0.64 -12.32 -2.77
CA THR A 103 1.17 -13.68 -2.55
C THR A 103 0.21 -14.57 -1.76
N GLY A 104 -0.83 -14.00 -1.16
CA GLY A 104 -1.89 -14.71 -0.46
C GLY A 104 -2.57 -13.84 0.58
N GLY A 105 -3.41 -14.47 1.41
CA GLY A 105 -4.13 -13.81 2.48
C GLY A 105 -4.80 -14.78 3.44
N SER A 106 -5.39 -14.26 4.50
CA SER A 106 -6.11 -15.02 5.53
C SER A 106 -7.50 -14.45 5.79
N GLY A 107 -8.33 -15.21 6.50
CA GLY A 107 -9.68 -14.76 6.88
C GLY A 107 -10.56 -14.56 5.65
N VAL A 108 -11.16 -13.38 5.50
CA VAL A 108 -11.99 -13.06 4.32
C VAL A 108 -11.18 -13.00 3.02
N PHE A 109 -9.85 -12.95 3.11
CA PHE A 109 -8.91 -12.92 1.99
C PHE A 109 -8.24 -14.27 1.72
N GLU A 110 -8.69 -15.36 2.33
CA GLU A 110 -8.14 -16.69 2.07
C GLU A 110 -8.28 -17.06 0.58
N GLY A 111 -7.18 -17.50 -0.05
CA GLY A 111 -7.13 -17.84 -1.47
C GLY A 111 -7.01 -16.65 -2.43
N VAL A 112 -6.81 -15.43 -1.91
CA VAL A 112 -6.67 -14.23 -2.75
C VAL A 112 -5.45 -14.27 -3.66
N SER A 113 -5.63 -13.80 -4.89
CA SER A 113 -4.57 -13.59 -5.87
C SER A 113 -4.80 -12.31 -6.67
N GLY A 114 -3.79 -11.85 -7.41
CA GLY A 114 -3.87 -10.63 -8.21
C GLY A 114 -2.69 -9.69 -7.97
N THR A 115 -2.93 -8.40 -8.19
CA THR A 115 -1.93 -7.35 -8.05
C THR A 115 -2.45 -6.19 -7.22
N VAL A 116 -1.57 -5.47 -6.54
CA VAL A 116 -1.86 -4.18 -5.93
C VAL A 116 -1.05 -3.10 -6.62
N LYS A 117 -1.73 -2.06 -7.10
CA LYS A 117 -1.06 -0.84 -7.58
C LYS A 117 -0.69 0.02 -6.38
N LEU A 118 0.60 0.30 -6.21
CA LEU A 118 1.13 1.25 -5.25
C LEU A 118 1.35 2.59 -5.95
N GLN A 119 0.79 3.65 -5.37
CA GLN A 119 0.93 5.01 -5.87
C GLN A 119 1.54 5.90 -4.79
N GLN A 120 2.63 6.57 -5.13
CA GLN A 120 3.29 7.53 -4.25
C GLN A 120 2.54 8.86 -4.31
N ILE A 121 1.94 9.31 -3.20
CA ILE A 121 1.28 10.61 -3.14
C ILE A 121 2.26 11.66 -2.62
N VAL A 122 2.82 11.43 -1.43
CA VAL A 122 3.83 12.31 -0.81
C VAL A 122 4.93 11.40 -0.29
N PHE A 123 6.15 11.53 -0.82
CA PHE A 123 7.28 10.75 -0.33
C PHE A 123 7.85 11.29 0.99
N PRO A 124 8.20 10.44 1.97
CA PRO A 124 7.84 9.01 2.14
C PRO A 124 6.49 8.80 2.88
N PHE A 125 5.74 9.86 3.16
CA PHE A 125 4.68 9.87 4.16
C PHE A 125 3.32 9.28 3.73
N LYS A 126 3.00 9.27 2.44
CA LYS A 126 1.64 8.92 1.96
C LYS A 126 1.67 8.09 0.70
N LEU A 127 1.03 6.93 0.81
CA LEU A 127 0.93 5.92 -0.23
C LEU A 127 -0.55 5.53 -0.40
N PHE A 128 -0.96 5.35 -1.65
CA PHE A 128 -2.30 4.89 -2.00
C PHE A 128 -2.23 3.56 -2.74
N TYR A 129 -3.08 2.63 -2.33
CA TYR A 129 -3.09 1.28 -2.86
C TYR A 129 -4.43 0.96 -3.48
N THR A 130 -4.38 0.47 -4.71
CA THR A 130 -5.54 -0.11 -5.41
C THR A 130 -5.31 -1.60 -5.59
N PHE A 131 -6.08 -2.42 -4.89
CA PHE A 131 -6.03 -3.87 -5.00
C PHE A 131 -6.98 -4.35 -6.10
N TYR A 132 -6.46 -5.24 -6.94
CA TYR A 132 -7.21 -5.95 -7.96
C TYR A 132 -7.32 -7.42 -7.53
N LEU A 133 -8.35 -7.71 -6.73
CA LEU A 133 -8.52 -9.00 -6.05
C LEU A 133 -9.22 -10.02 -6.96
N ARG A 134 -8.71 -11.25 -6.93
CA ARG A 134 -9.29 -12.44 -7.56
C ARG A 134 -9.33 -13.61 -6.58
N GLY A 135 -10.26 -14.54 -6.82
CA GLY A 135 -10.29 -15.83 -6.11
C GLY A 135 -10.97 -15.80 -4.74
N ILE A 136 -11.60 -14.70 -4.35
CA ILE A 136 -12.28 -14.55 -3.06
C ILE A 136 -13.78 -14.27 -3.23
N LYS A 137 -14.53 -14.47 -2.13
CA LYS A 137 -15.96 -14.13 -2.03
C LYS A 137 -16.15 -12.61 -2.01
N ASP A 138 -17.42 -12.19 -2.04
CA ASP A 138 -17.79 -10.79 -1.83
C ASP A 138 -17.17 -10.23 -0.53
N LEU A 139 -16.52 -9.07 -0.65
CA LEU A 139 -15.96 -8.38 0.50
C LEU A 139 -17.05 -7.81 1.40
N PRO A 140 -16.80 -7.70 2.73
CA PRO A 140 -17.65 -6.93 3.63
C PRO A 140 -17.86 -5.51 3.10
N ALA A 141 -19.10 -5.00 3.18
CA ALA A 141 -19.46 -3.68 2.65
C ALA A 141 -18.58 -2.55 3.21
N GLU A 142 -18.06 -2.71 4.42
CA GLU A 142 -17.18 -1.75 5.08
C GLU A 142 -15.80 -1.61 4.44
N LEU A 143 -15.35 -2.61 3.67
CA LEU A 143 -14.09 -2.60 2.93
C LEU A 143 -14.29 -2.17 1.46
N VAL A 144 -15.54 -2.15 0.99
CA VAL A 144 -15.92 -1.72 -0.36
C VAL A 144 -16.30 -0.25 -0.30
N VAL A 145 -15.29 0.61 -0.30
CA VAL A 145 -15.48 2.07 -0.31
C VAL A 145 -15.49 2.62 -1.73
N ASN A 146 -16.27 3.68 -1.95
CA ASN A 146 -16.25 4.40 -3.22
C ASN A 146 -14.87 5.03 -3.42
N LEU A 147 -14.36 4.95 -4.65
CA LEU A 147 -13.12 5.61 -5.04
C LEU A 147 -13.25 7.11 -4.78
N VAL A 148 -12.41 7.63 -3.88
CA VAL A 148 -12.18 9.08 -3.80
C VAL A 148 -11.10 9.39 -4.83
N PRO A 149 -11.37 10.28 -5.81
CA PRO A 149 -10.34 10.68 -6.76
C PRO A 149 -9.19 11.34 -6.00
N LEU A 150 -7.95 10.99 -6.34
CA LEU A 150 -6.72 11.56 -5.78
C LEU A 150 -6.51 13.00 -6.28
N THR A 151 -7.44 13.90 -5.97
CA THR A 151 -7.33 15.34 -6.27
C THR A 151 -6.41 16.02 -5.25
N PRO A 152 -5.78 17.16 -5.59
CA PRO A 152 -5.00 17.94 -4.62
C PRO A 152 -5.79 18.30 -3.34
N ALA A 153 -7.09 18.58 -3.47
CA ALA A 153 -7.96 18.86 -2.33
C ALA A 153 -8.22 17.62 -1.47
N ALA A 154 -8.43 16.45 -2.10
CA ALA A 154 -8.50 15.19 -1.36
C ALA A 154 -7.18 14.97 -0.61
N ILE A 155 -6.02 15.10 -1.30
CA ILE A 155 -4.65 14.94 -0.80
C ILE A 155 -4.34 15.86 0.41
N ALA A 156 -4.83 17.10 0.38
CA ALA A 156 -4.71 18.05 1.49
C ALA A 156 -5.48 17.58 2.74
N ASN A 157 -6.62 16.91 2.59
CA ASN A 157 -7.32 16.33 3.76
C ASN A 157 -6.59 15.12 4.35
N PHE A 158 -5.58 14.56 3.68
CA PHE A 158 -4.72 13.52 4.25
C PHE A 158 -3.67 14.09 5.23
N THR A 159 -3.49 15.42 5.37
CA THR A 159 -2.40 16.03 6.19
C THR A 159 -2.72 16.25 7.68
N ASN A 160 -3.91 15.88 8.17
CA ASN A 160 -4.27 16.07 9.59
C ASN A 160 -4.38 14.75 10.34
#